data_AF-A0A2U1MQE6-F1
#
_entry.id   AF-A0A2U1MQE6-F1
#
_cell.length_a   1.000
_cell.length_b   1.000
_cell.length_c   1.000
_cell.angle_alpha   90.00
_cell.angle_beta   90.00
_cell.angle_gamma   90.00
#
_symmetry.space_group_name_H-M   'P 1'
#
loop_
_entity.id
_entity.type
_entity.pdbx_description
1 polymer ?
#
loop_
_entity_poly.entity_id
_entity_poly.type
_entity_poly.pdbx_seq_one_letter_code
_entity_poly.pdbx_strand_id
1 'polypeptide(L)'
;MASIPSSNLIAKPHLLSSSSSSSKLQLFSLSSSSLKTNTSFKSFITHSVARDAPASVTATDAVKKEKGLETDPKVLWERYTEWLYQHKELGLYIDVSRVGFSDEFVKEMEPRFMKAFKDMVELEKGAISNPDEGRMVGHYWLRNPKLAPNSFLRLQIENNIEAISAFADDVVGGKIKPPSSPEGRFTQILSVGIGGSALGPQFVAEALAPDNPPLKIRFIDNTDPAGIDHQIAQLGSELASTLVIVVSKSGGTPETRNGLLEVQKAFREAGLNFSKQGVAITQENSLLDNTARIEGWLARFPMFDWVGGRTSEMSAVGLLAAALQDMVVLPYKDSLLLFSRYLQQLVMESLGKEFDLDGNRVNQGLSVYGNKGSTDQHAYIQQLREGVHNFFATFIEVLRDRPPGHDWELEPGVTCGDYLFGMLQGTRSALYANGRESITVTVQEVTPRSVGALIALYERAVGIYASLVNINAYHQPGVEAGKKAAGEVLALQKRVLSVLNEASCKDPVEPLSIEQVADRCHAPEDIEMIYKIIAHMAANDRAIIAEGDCGSPRSVKVFLGECNVDALY
;
A
#
# COMPACT_ATOMS: atom_id res chain seq x y z
N MET A 1 -34.69 -13.65 -46.04
CA MET A 1 -35.67 -14.75 -46.06
C MET A 1 -35.21 -15.74 -44.99
N ALA A 2 -35.84 -15.92 -43.83
CA ALA A 2 -37.24 -16.21 -43.48
C ALA A 2 -37.43 -17.72 -43.17
N SER A 3 -38.21 -18.17 -42.18
CA SER A 3 -38.73 -17.55 -40.94
C SER A 3 -39.64 -18.56 -40.19
N ILE A 4 -39.67 -18.53 -38.83
CA ILE A 4 -40.83 -18.97 -37.99
C ILE A 4 -41.07 -20.52 -37.98
N PRO A 5 -41.71 -21.14 -36.94
CA PRO A 5 -42.48 -20.56 -35.84
C PRO A 5 -41.99 -20.81 -34.40
N SER A 6 -42.57 -20.02 -33.49
CA SER A 6 -42.56 -20.17 -32.04
C SER A 6 -43.73 -21.02 -31.52
N SER A 7 -43.64 -21.50 -30.28
CA SER A 7 -44.80 -21.92 -29.48
C SER A 7 -44.68 -21.44 -28.03
N ASN A 8 -45.70 -20.74 -27.54
CA ASN A 8 -45.78 -20.28 -26.15
C ASN A 8 -46.29 -21.39 -25.23
N LEU A 9 -45.84 -21.41 -23.98
CA LEU A 9 -46.63 -21.93 -22.86
C LEU A 9 -46.46 -21.04 -21.62
N ILE A 10 -47.57 -20.73 -20.97
CA ILE A 10 -47.64 -19.76 -19.86
C ILE A 10 -48.06 -20.50 -18.59
N ALA A 11 -47.32 -20.32 -17.51
CA ALA A 11 -47.72 -20.71 -16.16
C ALA A 11 -47.66 -19.49 -15.23
N LYS A 12 -48.74 -19.23 -14.48
CA LYS A 12 -48.82 -18.14 -13.50
C LYS A 12 -48.48 -18.64 -12.10
N PRO A 13 -47.92 -17.80 -11.21
CA PRO A 13 -47.68 -18.16 -9.81
C PRO A 13 -49.00 -18.24 -9.02
N HIS A 14 -49.05 -19.11 -8.02
CA HIS A 14 -50.13 -19.16 -7.04
C HIS A 14 -49.88 -18.18 -5.89
N LEU A 15 -50.93 -17.47 -5.46
CA LEU A 15 -50.93 -16.72 -4.20
C LEU A 15 -51.21 -17.66 -3.03
N LEU A 16 -50.56 -17.41 -1.91
CA LEU A 16 -51.11 -17.61 -0.56
C LEU A 16 -50.81 -16.38 0.29
N SER A 17 -51.67 -16.09 1.26
CA SER A 17 -51.86 -14.73 1.79
C SER A 17 -51.58 -14.60 3.29
N SER A 18 -50.87 -13.53 3.65
CA SER A 18 -51.07 -12.71 4.86
C SER A 18 -51.28 -13.38 6.22
N SER A 19 -50.33 -13.18 7.14
CA SER A 19 -50.64 -12.95 8.55
C SER A 19 -49.68 -11.91 9.14
N SER A 20 -50.22 -10.83 9.70
CA SER A 20 -49.45 -9.74 10.32
C SER A 20 -49.40 -9.89 11.84
N SER A 21 -48.21 -9.85 12.44
CA SER A 21 -48.03 -9.79 13.90
C SER A 21 -46.99 -8.74 14.27
N SER A 22 -47.45 -7.61 14.82
CA SER A 22 -46.59 -6.57 15.38
C SER A 22 -46.19 -6.92 16.82
N SER A 23 -44.89 -6.89 17.12
CA SER A 23 -44.37 -7.14 18.47
C SER A 23 -43.38 -6.06 18.86
N LYS A 24 -43.67 -5.39 19.97
CA LYS A 24 -42.97 -4.20 20.48
C LYS A 24 -41.53 -4.52 20.85
N LEU A 25 -40.58 -3.64 20.52
CA LEU A 25 -39.32 -3.59 21.27
C LEU A 25 -39.64 -3.17 22.71
N GLN A 26 -39.21 -3.97 23.70
CA GLN A 26 -39.11 -3.50 25.08
C GLN A 26 -37.73 -2.88 25.30
N LEU A 27 -37.68 -1.60 25.66
CA LEU A 27 -36.50 -1.05 26.31
C LEU A 27 -36.41 -1.66 27.72
N PHE A 28 -35.36 -2.43 27.99
CA PHE A 28 -34.95 -2.73 29.35
C PHE A 28 -34.04 -1.62 29.86
N SER A 29 -34.58 -0.78 30.74
CA SER A 29 -33.77 0.09 31.58
C SER A 29 -33.12 -0.74 32.69
N LEU A 30 -31.79 -0.73 32.78
CA LEU A 30 -31.06 -1.22 33.93
C LEU A 30 -30.55 -0.02 34.73
N SER A 31 -31.04 0.10 35.96
CA SER A 31 -30.74 1.19 36.86
C SER A 31 -29.33 1.09 37.44
N SER A 32 -28.75 2.26 37.75
CA SER A 32 -27.47 2.38 38.43
C SER A 32 -27.46 1.64 39.77
N SER A 33 -26.50 0.74 39.97
CA SER A 33 -26.10 0.22 41.28
C SER A 33 -24.58 0.22 41.40
N SER A 34 -24.08 0.65 42.56
CA SER A 34 -22.65 0.87 42.78
C SER A 34 -21.92 -0.44 43.06
N LEU A 35 -20.79 -0.66 42.37
CA LEU A 35 -19.85 -1.75 42.63
C LEU A 35 -18.44 -1.18 42.76
N LYS A 36 -17.75 -1.62 43.83
CA LYS A 36 -16.51 -1.02 44.30
C LYS A 36 -15.31 -1.47 43.45
N THR A 37 -14.41 -0.54 43.17
CA THR A 37 -13.09 -0.84 42.60
C THR A 37 -12.32 -1.82 43.50
N ASN A 38 -11.94 -2.98 42.96
CA ASN A 38 -11.02 -3.89 43.64
C ASN A 38 -10.02 -4.44 42.61
N THR A 39 -8.86 -3.81 42.50
CA THR A 39 -7.91 -4.00 41.41
C THR A 39 -7.09 -5.27 41.61
N SER A 40 -7.41 -6.32 40.88
CA SER A 40 -6.60 -7.53 40.77
C SER A 40 -6.38 -7.85 39.29
N PHE A 41 -5.19 -7.51 38.79
CA PHE A 41 -4.76 -7.92 37.44
C PHE A 41 -4.49 -9.43 37.46
N LYS A 42 -5.45 -10.21 36.99
CA LYS A 42 -5.19 -11.59 36.56
C LYS A 42 -4.38 -11.54 35.26
N SER A 43 -3.49 -12.52 35.08
CA SER A 43 -2.62 -12.60 33.91
C SER A 43 -3.42 -12.77 32.62
N PHE A 44 -3.11 -11.95 31.61
CA PHE A 44 -3.61 -12.13 30.24
C PHE A 44 -2.83 -13.23 29.52
N ILE A 45 -2.95 -14.47 30.00
CA ILE A 45 -2.58 -15.64 29.20
C ILE A 45 -3.77 -15.94 28.30
N THR A 46 -3.73 -15.48 27.04
CA THR A 46 -4.70 -15.91 26.02
C THR A 46 -4.53 -17.40 25.79
N HIS A 47 -5.53 -18.20 26.18
CA HIS A 47 -5.46 -19.66 26.06
C HIS A 47 -5.38 -20.12 24.61
N SER A 48 -4.34 -20.90 24.27
CA SER A 48 -4.30 -21.68 23.03
C SER A 48 -5.46 -22.68 23.02
N VAL A 49 -6.14 -22.75 21.88
CA VAL A 49 -7.30 -23.62 21.65
C VAL A 49 -6.89 -25.09 21.52
N ALA A 50 -5.64 -25.36 21.13
CA ALA A 50 -5.16 -26.73 20.99
C ALA A 50 -4.97 -27.45 22.35
N ARG A 51 -5.07 -26.73 23.47
CA ARG A 51 -5.09 -27.30 24.83
C ARG A 51 -6.44 -27.91 25.24
N ASP A 52 -7.46 -27.81 24.40
CA ASP A 52 -8.78 -28.44 24.63
C ASP A 52 -8.76 -29.98 24.39
N ALA A 53 -7.62 -30.55 23.97
CA ALA A 53 -7.41 -32.01 23.83
C ALA A 53 -6.64 -32.60 25.04
N PRO A 54 -6.97 -33.82 25.52
CA PRO A 54 -6.41 -34.39 26.75
C PRO A 54 -4.98 -34.93 26.60
N ALA A 55 -3.99 -34.03 26.61
CA ALA A 55 -2.55 -34.28 26.73
C ALA A 55 -2.15 -35.12 27.97
N SER A 56 -2.00 -36.45 27.85
CA SER A 56 -1.40 -37.29 28.88
C SER A 56 0.14 -37.19 28.87
N VAL A 57 0.70 -36.20 29.57
CA VAL A 57 2.15 -35.93 29.58
C VAL A 57 2.84 -36.56 30.79
N THR A 58 3.76 -37.49 30.54
CA THR A 58 4.85 -37.84 31.46
C THR A 58 6.07 -36.98 31.12
N ALA A 59 6.55 -36.15 32.05
CA ALA A 59 7.76 -35.38 31.83
C ALA A 59 9.01 -36.28 31.73
N THR A 60 9.91 -35.99 30.79
CA THR A 60 11.21 -36.63 30.63
C THR A 60 12.32 -35.56 30.61
N ASP A 61 13.51 -35.92 31.09
CA ASP A 61 14.53 -34.97 31.53
C ASP A 61 15.09 -34.02 30.47
N ALA A 62 15.47 -32.82 30.92
CA ALA A 62 16.01 -31.75 30.09
C ALA A 62 17.45 -32.04 29.63
N VAL A 63 17.59 -32.63 28.44
CA VAL A 63 18.86 -32.68 27.71
C VAL A 63 19.23 -31.28 27.22
N LYS A 64 20.50 -30.87 27.38
CA LYS A 64 21.03 -29.63 26.81
C LYS A 64 20.92 -29.67 25.28
N LYS A 65 20.01 -28.88 24.70
CA LYS A 65 19.94 -28.70 23.24
C LYS A 65 21.07 -27.80 22.74
N GLU A 66 21.57 -28.11 21.55
CA GLU A 66 22.57 -27.30 20.85
C GLU A 66 21.94 -26.06 20.19
N LYS A 67 22.77 -25.18 19.62
CA LYS A 67 22.30 -24.03 18.82
C LYS A 67 21.80 -24.51 17.44
N GLY A 68 20.57 -25.00 17.38
CA GLY A 68 19.90 -25.40 16.15
C GLY A 68 18.38 -25.29 16.25
N LEU A 69 17.71 -25.34 15.11
CA LEU A 69 16.25 -25.45 15.07
C LEU A 69 15.81 -26.85 15.50
N GLU A 70 14.63 -26.94 16.11
CA GLU A 70 14.03 -28.24 16.43
C GLU A 70 13.70 -29.01 15.15
N THR A 71 13.93 -30.31 15.14
CA THR A 71 13.69 -31.17 13.97
C THR A 71 12.91 -32.45 14.28
N ASP A 72 12.71 -32.80 15.55
CA ASP A 72 11.81 -33.91 15.91
C ASP A 72 10.34 -33.55 15.57
N PRO A 73 9.64 -34.33 14.73
CA PRO A 73 8.26 -34.00 14.32
C PRO A 73 7.22 -33.97 15.45
N LYS A 74 7.46 -34.68 16.56
CA LYS A 74 6.56 -34.68 17.73
C LYS A 74 6.78 -33.43 18.57
N VAL A 75 8.03 -33.08 18.85
CA VAL A 75 8.37 -31.84 19.57
C VAL A 75 7.94 -30.61 18.75
N LEU A 76 8.06 -30.66 17.42
CA LEU A 76 7.49 -29.63 16.53
C LEU A 76 5.96 -29.59 16.58
N TRP A 77 5.27 -30.72 16.69
CA TRP A 77 3.81 -30.76 16.85
C TRP A 77 3.37 -30.21 18.21
N GLU A 78 4.04 -30.59 19.30
CA GLU A 78 3.81 -30.04 20.63
C GLU A 78 3.99 -28.51 20.61
N ARG A 79 5.15 -28.04 20.12
CA ARG A 79 5.44 -26.60 19.94
C ARG A 79 4.42 -25.90 19.03
N TYR A 80 3.92 -26.54 17.98
CA TYR A 80 2.82 -26.02 17.15
C TYR A 80 1.53 -25.86 17.98
N THR A 81 1.11 -26.88 18.75
CA THR A 81 -0.10 -26.76 19.59
C THR A 81 0.02 -25.69 20.70
N GLU A 82 1.22 -25.46 21.22
CA GLU A 82 1.45 -24.44 22.24
C GLU A 82 1.52 -23.01 21.67
N TRP A 83 2.18 -22.84 20.52
CA TRP A 83 2.49 -21.52 19.94
C TRP A 83 1.60 -21.10 18.78
N LEU A 84 0.68 -21.96 18.31
CA LEU A 84 -0.38 -21.58 17.36
C LEU A 84 -1.37 -20.63 18.03
N TYR A 85 -1.32 -19.35 17.65
CA TYR A 85 -2.36 -18.40 17.98
C TYR A 85 -3.54 -18.53 17.00
N GLN A 86 -4.79 -18.52 17.49
CA GLN A 86 -6.00 -18.49 16.67
C GLN A 86 -6.95 -17.38 17.14
N HIS A 87 -7.24 -16.41 16.27
CA HIS A 87 -8.32 -15.45 16.49
C HIS A 87 -9.62 -16.00 15.90
N LYS A 88 -10.34 -16.85 16.67
CA LYS A 88 -11.54 -17.59 16.22
C LYS A 88 -12.51 -16.76 15.37
N GLU A 89 -12.88 -15.56 15.81
CA GLU A 89 -13.85 -14.71 15.10
C GLU A 89 -13.36 -14.21 13.73
N LEU A 90 -12.06 -14.13 13.49
CA LEU A 90 -11.47 -13.63 12.24
C LEU A 90 -11.13 -14.76 11.26
N GLY A 91 -11.13 -16.01 11.71
CA GLY A 91 -10.62 -17.14 10.92
C GLY A 91 -9.13 -16.99 10.60
N LEU A 92 -8.37 -16.32 11.47
CA LEU A 92 -6.95 -16.03 11.33
C LEU A 92 -6.13 -16.83 12.35
N TYR A 93 -5.00 -17.36 11.88
CA TYR A 93 -4.06 -18.16 12.65
C TYR A 93 -2.64 -17.61 12.47
N ILE A 94 -1.79 -17.75 13.49
CA ILE A 94 -0.36 -17.43 13.41
C ILE A 94 0.42 -18.60 14.03
N ASP A 95 1.22 -19.26 13.20
CA ASP A 95 2.18 -20.30 13.59
C ASP A 95 3.60 -19.72 13.61
N VAL A 96 4.24 -19.78 14.77
CA VAL A 96 5.64 -19.40 15.00
C VAL A 96 6.50 -20.58 15.46
N SER A 97 5.99 -21.81 15.40
CA SER A 97 6.69 -23.02 15.89
C SER A 97 8.03 -23.25 15.18
N ARG A 98 8.11 -22.88 13.90
CA ARG A 98 9.32 -22.94 13.06
C ARG A 98 10.22 -21.70 13.17
N VAL A 99 10.16 -20.97 14.28
CA VAL A 99 11.12 -19.92 14.67
C VAL A 99 11.88 -20.38 15.92
N GLY A 100 13.20 -20.20 15.95
CA GLY A 100 14.16 -20.79 16.88
C GLY A 100 14.35 -20.08 18.22
N PHE A 101 13.31 -19.45 18.76
CA PHE A 101 13.37 -18.87 20.11
C PHE A 101 13.19 -19.94 21.20
N SER A 102 13.93 -19.82 22.32
CA SER A 102 13.69 -20.62 23.53
C SER A 102 12.75 -19.90 24.49
N ASP A 103 12.18 -20.63 25.45
CA ASP A 103 11.29 -20.06 26.46
C ASP A 103 12.04 -19.06 27.37
N GLU A 104 13.35 -19.22 27.55
CA GLU A 104 14.22 -18.30 28.31
C GLU A 104 14.32 -16.95 27.59
N PHE A 105 14.49 -16.97 26.26
CA PHE A 105 14.48 -15.75 25.45
C PHE A 105 13.11 -15.05 25.50
N VAL A 106 12.01 -15.79 25.51
CA VAL A 106 10.67 -15.18 25.67
C VAL A 106 10.52 -14.54 27.05
N LYS A 107 10.97 -15.20 28.13
CA LYS A 107 10.98 -14.66 29.50
C LYS A 107 11.88 -13.41 29.63
N GLU A 108 13.03 -13.39 28.95
CA GLU A 108 13.93 -12.24 28.88
C GLU A 108 13.29 -11.06 28.12
N MET A 109 12.55 -11.34 27.05
CA MET A 109 11.86 -10.34 26.24
C MET A 109 10.52 -9.86 26.83
N GLU A 110 9.91 -10.60 27.77
CA GLU A 110 8.60 -10.27 28.37
C GLU A 110 8.51 -8.82 28.90
N PRO A 111 9.49 -8.25 29.64
CA PRO A 111 9.44 -6.85 30.06
C PRO A 111 9.45 -5.86 28.89
N ARG A 112 10.13 -6.20 27.78
CA ARG A 112 10.19 -5.37 26.56
C ARG A 112 8.88 -5.46 25.78
N PHE A 113 8.26 -6.64 25.70
CA PHE A 113 6.92 -6.80 25.14
C PHE A 113 5.88 -6.03 25.95
N MET A 114 5.93 -6.10 27.29
CA MET A 114 5.03 -5.34 28.16
C MET A 114 5.21 -3.82 28.04
N LYS A 115 6.45 -3.32 27.81
CA LYS A 115 6.67 -1.92 27.40
C LYS A 115 5.99 -1.64 26.06
N ALA A 116 6.26 -2.43 25.01
CA ALA A 116 5.71 -2.19 23.67
C ALA A 116 4.18 -2.20 23.64
N PHE A 117 3.54 -3.11 24.38
CA PHE A 117 2.07 -3.12 24.52
C PHE A 117 1.54 -1.86 25.22
N LYS A 118 2.24 -1.37 26.26
CA LYS A 118 1.88 -0.10 26.93
C LYS A 118 2.05 1.09 25.98
N ASP A 119 3.16 1.16 25.26
CA ASP A 119 3.45 2.26 24.33
C ASP A 119 2.40 2.31 23.20
N MET A 120 1.97 1.15 22.68
CA MET A 120 0.86 1.06 21.74
C MET A 120 -0.47 1.53 22.33
N VAL A 121 -0.76 1.20 23.60
CA VAL A 121 -1.98 1.65 24.29
C VAL A 121 -1.99 3.17 24.53
N GLU A 122 -0.85 3.81 24.80
CA GLU A 122 -0.79 5.28 24.89
C GLU A 122 -0.85 5.95 23.50
N LEU A 123 -0.24 5.35 22.47
CA LEU A 123 -0.39 5.79 21.08
C LEU A 123 -1.86 5.80 20.64
N GLU A 124 -2.61 4.73 20.92
CA GLU A 124 -4.04 4.64 20.60
C GLU A 124 -4.89 5.71 21.29
N LYS A 125 -4.48 6.18 22.47
CA LYS A 125 -5.13 7.31 23.18
C LYS A 125 -4.74 8.69 22.63
N GLY A 126 -3.98 8.77 21.53
CA GLY A 126 -3.53 10.04 20.95
C GLY A 126 -2.32 10.65 21.65
N ALA A 127 -1.40 9.83 22.17
CA ALA A 127 -0.07 10.33 22.51
C ALA A 127 0.66 10.88 21.26
N ILE A 128 1.61 11.80 21.48
CA ILE A 128 2.51 12.29 20.44
C ILE A 128 3.58 11.22 20.18
N SER A 129 3.26 10.26 19.32
CA SER A 129 4.14 9.15 18.96
C SER A 129 5.02 9.43 17.74
N ASN A 130 4.83 10.56 17.05
CA ASN A 130 5.77 11.10 16.08
C ASN A 130 6.39 12.40 16.63
N PRO A 131 7.46 12.32 17.44
CA PRO A 131 8.04 13.49 18.13
C PRO A 131 8.63 14.52 17.16
N ASP A 132 9.27 14.07 16.06
CA ASP A 132 9.94 14.97 15.10
C ASP A 132 8.97 15.91 14.37
N GLU A 133 7.74 15.46 14.12
CA GLU A 133 6.69 16.29 13.53
C GLU A 133 5.72 16.86 14.59
N GLY A 134 5.88 16.50 15.87
CA GLY A 134 4.96 16.87 16.96
C GLY A 134 3.55 16.29 16.81
N ARG A 135 3.39 15.12 16.19
CA ARG A 135 2.08 14.56 15.78
C ARG A 135 1.64 13.30 16.52
N MET A 136 0.31 13.16 16.63
CA MET A 136 -0.37 11.89 16.95
C MET A 136 -0.29 10.91 15.78
N VAL A 137 -0.57 9.62 16.06
CA VAL A 137 -0.57 8.54 15.06
C VAL A 137 -1.92 7.82 15.11
N GLY A 138 -2.87 8.24 14.28
CA GLY A 138 -4.29 7.95 14.47
C GLY A 138 -4.92 6.88 13.58
N HIS A 139 -4.14 6.13 12.79
CA HIS A 139 -4.70 5.21 11.78
C HIS A 139 -5.58 4.09 12.36
N TYR A 140 -5.37 3.71 13.63
CA TYR A 140 -6.23 2.79 14.37
C TYR A 140 -7.68 3.29 14.53
N TRP A 141 -7.88 4.61 14.65
CA TRP A 141 -9.20 5.23 14.80
C TRP A 141 -10.04 5.13 13.52
N LEU A 142 -9.39 5.01 12.36
CA LEU A 142 -10.08 4.91 11.08
C LEU A 142 -10.88 3.59 10.97
N ARG A 143 -10.32 2.48 11.49
CA ARG A 143 -11.01 1.18 11.60
C ARG A 143 -12.07 1.15 12.72
N ASN A 144 -11.91 1.98 13.76
CA ASN A 144 -12.81 2.03 14.91
C ASN A 144 -12.87 3.45 15.50
N PRO A 145 -13.76 4.32 15.00
CA PRO A 145 -13.81 5.74 15.38
C PRO A 145 -14.06 5.99 16.87
N LYS A 146 -14.58 4.99 17.59
CA LYS A 146 -14.79 5.01 19.04
C LYS A 146 -13.48 5.04 19.86
N LEU A 147 -12.34 4.76 19.22
CA LEU A 147 -11.01 4.87 19.82
C LEU A 147 -10.38 6.26 19.66
N ALA A 148 -10.96 7.15 18.85
CA ALA A 148 -10.41 8.49 18.66
C ALA A 148 -10.43 9.28 20.00
N PRO A 149 -9.38 10.07 20.31
CA PRO A 149 -9.18 10.65 21.64
C PRO A 149 -10.18 11.78 21.99
N ASN A 150 -10.98 12.22 21.04
CA ASN A 150 -12.07 13.18 21.26
C ASN A 150 -13.21 12.97 20.24
N SER A 151 -14.39 13.49 20.59
CA SER A 151 -15.60 13.38 19.77
C SER A 151 -15.52 14.11 18.43
N PHE A 152 -14.70 15.15 18.30
CA PHE A 152 -14.54 15.90 17.05
C PHE A 152 -13.82 15.06 15.98
N LEU A 153 -12.66 14.47 16.33
CA LEU A 153 -11.94 13.54 15.44
C LEU A 153 -12.81 12.32 15.11
N ARG A 154 -13.53 11.77 16.10
CA ARG A 154 -14.47 10.67 15.86
C ARG A 154 -15.51 11.02 14.80
N LEU A 155 -16.18 12.17 14.95
CA LEU A 155 -17.21 12.61 14.00
C LEU A 155 -16.62 12.96 12.63
N GLN A 156 -15.41 13.51 12.55
CA GLN A 156 -14.72 13.72 11.27
C GLN A 156 -14.47 12.40 10.53
N ILE A 157 -14.10 11.32 11.25
CA ILE A 157 -13.90 9.99 10.65
C ILE A 157 -15.24 9.36 10.26
N GLU A 158 -16.24 9.36 11.15
CA GLU A 158 -17.57 8.79 10.90
C GLU A 158 -18.25 9.48 9.69
N ASN A 159 -18.29 10.81 9.65
CA ASN A 159 -18.84 11.59 8.53
C ASN A 159 -18.10 11.34 7.20
N ASN A 160 -16.77 11.14 7.24
CA ASN A 160 -15.98 10.90 6.02
C ASN A 160 -16.23 9.49 5.46
N ILE A 161 -16.36 8.48 6.32
CA ILE A 161 -16.76 7.12 5.92
C ILE A 161 -18.15 7.16 5.28
N GLU A 162 -19.12 7.82 5.91
CA GLU A 162 -20.47 7.98 5.35
C GLU A 162 -20.46 8.72 3.99
N ALA A 163 -19.67 9.79 3.85
CA ALA A 163 -19.55 10.55 2.61
C ALA A 163 -18.90 9.74 1.47
N ILE A 164 -17.86 8.95 1.76
CA ILE A 164 -17.21 8.05 0.80
C ILE A 164 -18.17 6.95 0.36
N SER A 165 -18.89 6.32 1.30
CA SER A 165 -19.91 5.30 0.99
C SER A 165 -21.01 5.86 0.10
N ALA A 166 -21.60 7.01 0.46
CA ALA A 166 -22.65 7.64 -0.32
C ALA A 166 -22.19 8.08 -1.72
N PHE A 167 -20.94 8.55 -1.86
CA PHE A 167 -20.35 8.88 -3.16
C PHE A 167 -20.13 7.64 -4.02
N ALA A 168 -19.65 6.53 -3.44
CA ALA A 168 -19.47 5.27 -4.14
C ALA A 168 -20.81 4.69 -4.63
N ASP A 169 -21.84 4.68 -3.79
CA ASP A 169 -23.21 4.27 -4.16
C ASP A 169 -23.78 5.15 -5.27
N ASP A 170 -23.57 6.47 -5.20
CA ASP A 170 -24.00 7.41 -6.25
C ASP A 170 -23.30 7.18 -7.59
N VAL A 171 -22.01 6.86 -7.59
CA VAL A 171 -21.23 6.59 -8.81
C VAL A 171 -21.62 5.23 -9.41
N VAL A 172 -21.69 4.17 -8.60
CA VAL A 172 -22.06 2.81 -9.05
C VAL A 172 -23.52 2.76 -9.49
N GLY A 173 -24.41 3.48 -8.81
CA GLY A 173 -25.82 3.63 -9.18
C GLY A 173 -26.07 4.61 -10.35
N GLY A 174 -25.03 5.26 -10.90
CA GLY A 174 -25.16 6.18 -12.04
C GLY A 174 -25.87 7.51 -11.76
N LYS A 175 -26.05 7.87 -10.49
CA LYS A 175 -26.54 9.18 -10.04
C LYS A 175 -25.47 10.25 -10.22
N ILE A 176 -24.22 9.91 -9.89
CA ILE A 176 -23.01 10.64 -10.33
C ILE A 176 -22.49 9.90 -11.56
N LYS A 177 -22.41 10.60 -12.69
CA LYS A 177 -22.08 10.04 -14.01
C LYS A 177 -21.29 11.05 -14.86
N PRO A 178 -20.47 10.58 -15.82
CA PRO A 178 -19.71 11.47 -16.70
C PRO A 178 -20.66 12.29 -17.60
N PRO A 179 -20.21 13.46 -18.11
CA PRO A 179 -21.01 14.30 -18.99
C PRO A 179 -21.43 13.62 -20.31
N SER A 180 -20.58 12.73 -20.83
CA SER A 180 -20.75 12.09 -22.14
C SER A 180 -20.10 10.70 -22.15
N SER A 181 -20.89 9.66 -21.89
CA SER A 181 -20.47 8.25 -21.93
C SER A 181 -21.49 7.45 -22.72
N PRO A 182 -21.07 6.52 -23.62
CA PRO A 182 -21.99 5.61 -24.32
C PRO A 182 -22.86 4.78 -23.36
N GLU A 183 -22.31 4.40 -22.21
CA GLU A 183 -22.95 3.60 -21.17
C GLU A 183 -23.81 4.44 -20.21
N GLY A 184 -23.79 5.78 -20.32
CA GLY A 184 -24.50 6.70 -19.41
C GLY A 184 -23.99 6.71 -17.96
N ARG A 185 -22.89 5.99 -17.67
CA ARG A 185 -22.24 5.82 -16.36
C ARG A 185 -20.71 5.83 -16.51
N PHE A 186 -20.00 5.82 -15.38
CA PHE A 186 -18.58 5.52 -15.34
C PHE A 186 -18.34 4.01 -15.58
N THR A 187 -17.27 3.67 -16.31
CA THR A 187 -16.78 2.29 -16.53
C THR A 187 -15.36 2.07 -16.06
N GLN A 188 -14.59 3.16 -15.95
CA GLN A 188 -13.18 3.16 -15.58
C GLN A 188 -12.93 4.12 -14.40
N ILE A 189 -11.89 3.83 -13.62
CA ILE A 189 -11.30 4.71 -12.61
C ILE A 189 -9.82 4.86 -12.95
N LEU A 190 -9.31 6.07 -12.99
CA LEU A 190 -7.88 6.38 -13.12
C LEU A 190 -7.39 7.05 -11.84
N SER A 191 -6.64 6.31 -11.03
CA SER A 191 -6.08 6.82 -9.78
C SER A 191 -4.66 7.32 -9.99
N VAL A 192 -4.40 8.58 -9.62
CA VAL A 192 -3.13 9.28 -9.81
C VAL A 192 -2.54 9.62 -8.44
N GLY A 193 -1.34 9.13 -8.15
CA GLY A 193 -0.65 9.32 -6.86
C GLY A 193 0.79 8.82 -6.91
N ILE A 194 1.44 8.61 -5.76
CA ILE A 194 2.70 7.82 -5.67
C ILE A 194 2.90 7.27 -4.25
N GLY A 195 3.69 6.20 -4.10
CA GLY A 195 3.95 5.57 -2.79
C GLY A 195 2.65 5.13 -2.13
N GLY A 196 2.47 5.44 -0.84
CA GLY A 196 1.21 5.24 -0.10
C GLY A 196 -0.04 5.94 -0.67
N SER A 197 0.05 6.61 -1.82
CA SER A 197 -1.08 7.21 -2.56
C SER A 197 -1.28 6.67 -3.99
N ALA A 198 -0.47 5.72 -4.48
CA ALA A 198 -0.72 4.99 -5.75
C ALA A 198 -0.54 3.47 -5.62
N LEU A 199 0.54 3.10 -4.96
CA LEU A 199 0.59 1.90 -4.15
C LEU A 199 -0.31 2.09 -2.88
N GLY A 200 -1.09 3.17 -2.75
CA GLY A 200 -2.29 3.22 -1.88
C GLY A 200 -3.60 2.82 -2.61
N PRO A 201 -3.67 2.94 -3.95
CA PRO A 201 -4.75 2.33 -4.79
C PRO A 201 -4.68 0.95 -5.55
N GLN A 202 -3.55 0.33 -5.90
CA GLN A 202 -3.45 -1.05 -6.48
C GLN A 202 -3.98 -2.30 -5.65
N PHE A 203 -3.24 -2.87 -4.68
CA PHE A 203 -3.49 -4.11 -3.90
C PHE A 203 -4.93 -4.47 -3.47
N VAL A 204 -5.74 -3.67 -2.76
CA VAL A 204 -7.11 -4.13 -2.42
C VAL A 204 -7.99 -4.26 -3.67
N ALA A 205 -7.69 -3.54 -4.76
CA ALA A 205 -8.33 -3.82 -6.04
C ALA A 205 -7.93 -5.21 -6.57
N GLU A 206 -6.64 -5.55 -6.57
CA GLU A 206 -6.16 -6.90 -6.94
C GLU A 206 -6.69 -8.00 -6.00
N ALA A 207 -6.83 -7.70 -4.71
CA ALA A 207 -7.19 -8.66 -3.67
C ALA A 207 -8.70 -8.92 -3.54
N LEU A 208 -9.54 -7.92 -3.84
CA LEU A 208 -10.99 -7.95 -3.59
C LEU A 208 -11.87 -7.65 -4.81
N ALA A 209 -11.33 -7.17 -5.94
CA ALA A 209 -12.17 -6.98 -7.13
C ALA A 209 -12.58 -8.35 -7.72
N PRO A 210 -13.85 -8.51 -8.16
CA PRO A 210 -14.25 -9.67 -8.94
C PRO A 210 -13.67 -9.59 -10.37
N ASP A 211 -13.48 -10.74 -11.02
CA ASP A 211 -12.83 -10.92 -12.34
C ASP A 211 -13.27 -9.93 -13.45
N ASN A 212 -14.51 -9.46 -13.39
CA ASN A 212 -15.01 -8.39 -14.26
C ASN A 212 -15.77 -7.34 -13.41
N PRO A 213 -15.07 -6.34 -12.84
CA PRO A 213 -15.69 -5.39 -11.93
C PRO A 213 -16.52 -4.36 -12.71
N PRO A 214 -17.60 -3.80 -12.11
CA PRO A 214 -18.47 -2.83 -12.78
C PRO A 214 -17.75 -1.50 -13.08
N LEU A 215 -16.67 -1.21 -12.34
CA LEU A 215 -15.69 -0.16 -12.57
C LEU A 215 -14.30 -0.80 -12.56
N LYS A 216 -13.57 -0.72 -13.68
CA LYS A 216 -12.17 -1.17 -13.75
C LYS A 216 -11.26 -0.04 -13.29
N ILE A 217 -10.21 -0.34 -12.54
CA ILE A 217 -9.29 0.68 -12.00
C ILE A 217 -7.89 0.55 -12.61
N ARG A 218 -7.29 1.72 -12.89
CA ARG A 218 -5.96 1.91 -13.46
C ARG A 218 -5.19 2.93 -12.63
N PHE A 219 -3.86 2.91 -12.75
CA PHE A 219 -2.97 3.68 -11.88
C PHE A 219 -1.92 4.43 -12.69
N ILE A 220 -1.69 5.69 -12.32
CA ILE A 220 -0.48 6.45 -12.66
C ILE A 220 0.25 6.68 -11.34
N ASP A 221 1.37 5.97 -11.17
CA ASP A 221 2.14 5.88 -9.92
C ASP A 221 3.61 6.32 -10.06
N ASN A 222 4.01 6.74 -11.27
CA ASN A 222 5.36 7.18 -11.62
C ASN A 222 5.26 8.41 -12.55
N THR A 223 6.34 9.19 -12.64
CA THR A 223 6.45 10.36 -13.54
C THR A 223 7.07 10.03 -14.91
N ASP A 224 7.28 8.74 -15.22
CA ASP A 224 7.73 8.26 -16.53
C ASP A 224 6.65 8.54 -17.59
N PRO A 225 6.93 9.39 -18.62
CA PRO A 225 5.95 9.74 -19.63
C PRO A 225 5.47 8.52 -20.43
N ALA A 226 6.34 7.54 -20.71
CA ALA A 226 5.94 6.34 -21.46
C ALA A 226 4.93 5.48 -20.67
N GLY A 227 5.05 5.45 -19.35
CA GLY A 227 4.07 4.80 -18.46
C GLY A 227 2.73 5.54 -18.41
N ILE A 228 2.76 6.88 -18.37
CA ILE A 228 1.58 7.75 -18.39
C ILE A 228 0.83 7.61 -19.72
N ASP A 229 1.53 7.78 -20.85
CA ASP A 229 1.00 7.66 -22.20
C ASP A 229 0.38 6.27 -22.43
N HIS A 230 1.01 5.21 -21.91
CA HIS A 230 0.46 3.86 -22.01
C HIS A 230 -0.89 3.69 -21.30
N GLN A 231 -1.08 4.28 -20.11
CA GLN A 231 -2.38 4.21 -19.41
C GLN A 231 -3.45 5.06 -20.10
N ILE A 232 -3.08 6.25 -20.61
CA ILE A 232 -4.00 7.13 -21.35
C ILE A 232 -4.42 6.46 -22.68
N ALA A 233 -3.47 5.89 -23.42
CA ALA A 233 -3.74 5.15 -24.66
C ALA A 233 -4.58 3.88 -24.43
N GLN A 234 -4.38 3.18 -23.31
CA GLN A 234 -5.23 2.03 -22.93
C GLN A 234 -6.65 2.41 -22.49
N LEU A 235 -6.90 3.67 -22.11
CA LEU A 235 -8.27 4.17 -21.90
C LEU A 235 -8.92 4.58 -23.22
N GLY A 236 -8.21 5.33 -24.07
CA GLY A 236 -8.70 5.75 -25.38
C GLY A 236 -10.08 6.43 -25.28
N SER A 237 -11.10 5.86 -25.93
CA SER A 237 -12.48 6.37 -25.87
C SER A 237 -13.15 6.20 -24.50
N GLU A 238 -12.68 5.30 -23.63
CA GLU A 238 -13.18 5.17 -22.25
C GLU A 238 -12.72 6.31 -21.34
N LEU A 239 -11.83 7.22 -21.79
CA LEU A 239 -11.50 8.45 -21.05
C LEU A 239 -12.75 9.28 -20.76
N ALA A 240 -13.73 9.27 -21.67
CA ALA A 240 -15.03 9.91 -21.52
C ALA A 240 -15.95 9.23 -20.48
N SER A 241 -15.65 7.98 -20.10
CA SER A 241 -16.32 7.21 -19.02
C SER A 241 -15.41 6.90 -17.83
N THR A 242 -14.31 7.65 -17.68
CA THR A 242 -13.33 7.49 -16.59
C THR A 242 -13.56 8.48 -15.45
N LEU A 243 -13.61 7.99 -14.21
CA LEU A 243 -13.52 8.81 -13.00
C LEU A 243 -12.03 8.97 -12.63
N VAL A 244 -11.53 10.20 -12.51
CA VAL A 244 -10.13 10.45 -12.14
C VAL A 244 -10.03 10.77 -10.66
N ILE A 245 -9.25 10.00 -9.91
CA ILE A 245 -9.02 10.21 -8.46
C ILE A 245 -7.58 10.65 -8.28
N VAL A 246 -7.36 11.81 -7.66
CA VAL A 246 -6.04 12.42 -7.50
C VAL A 246 -5.66 12.43 -6.02
N VAL A 247 -4.58 11.75 -5.66
CA VAL A 247 -4.24 11.41 -4.28
C VAL A 247 -2.85 11.95 -3.91
N SER A 248 -2.79 12.93 -3.02
CA SER A 248 -1.54 13.50 -2.49
C SER A 248 -1.79 14.25 -1.18
N LYS A 249 -1.07 13.89 -0.11
CA LYS A 249 -1.19 14.57 1.21
C LYS A 249 -0.96 16.07 1.11
N SER A 250 0.19 16.48 0.55
CA SER A 250 0.60 17.88 0.43
C SER A 250 -0.09 18.62 -0.72
N GLY A 251 -0.72 17.88 -1.65
CA GLY A 251 -1.23 18.42 -2.91
C GLY A 251 -0.15 18.94 -3.87
N GLY A 252 1.13 18.73 -3.53
CA GLY A 252 2.28 19.25 -4.29
C GLY A 252 3.32 18.19 -4.66
N THR A 253 3.01 16.91 -4.48
CA THR A 253 3.89 15.78 -4.88
C THR A 253 4.17 15.86 -6.38
N PRO A 254 5.44 15.99 -6.83
CA PRO A 254 5.77 16.22 -8.24
C PRO A 254 5.20 15.17 -9.19
N GLU A 255 5.26 13.90 -8.81
CA GLU A 255 4.86 12.75 -9.62
C GLU A 255 3.33 12.72 -9.81
N THR A 256 2.57 12.83 -8.70
CA THR A 256 1.11 13.01 -8.73
C THR A 256 0.72 14.23 -9.57
N ARG A 257 1.44 15.35 -9.43
CA ARG A 257 1.16 16.61 -10.13
C ARG A 257 1.43 16.49 -11.63
N ASN A 258 2.50 15.81 -12.05
CA ASN A 258 2.83 15.60 -13.45
C ASN A 258 1.79 14.68 -14.10
N GLY A 259 1.44 13.56 -13.45
CA GLY A 259 0.36 12.68 -13.89
C GLY A 259 -0.99 13.41 -14.02
N LEU A 260 -1.33 14.28 -13.05
CA LEU A 260 -2.53 15.13 -13.14
C LEU A 260 -2.49 16.05 -14.38
N LEU A 261 -1.37 16.71 -14.65
CA LEU A 261 -1.27 17.66 -15.76
C LEU A 261 -1.33 16.98 -17.14
N GLU A 262 -0.74 15.79 -17.30
CA GLU A 262 -0.87 14.99 -18.52
C GLU A 262 -2.29 14.43 -18.69
N VAL A 263 -2.94 13.97 -17.63
CA VAL A 263 -4.36 13.58 -17.71
C VAL A 263 -5.25 14.79 -18.04
N GLN A 264 -5.00 15.96 -17.44
CA GLN A 264 -5.71 17.20 -17.82
C GLN A 264 -5.42 17.62 -19.28
N LYS A 265 -4.23 17.34 -19.82
CA LYS A 265 -3.88 17.56 -21.23
C LYS A 265 -4.69 16.64 -22.14
N ALA A 266 -4.67 15.33 -21.89
CA ALA A 266 -5.46 14.36 -22.63
C ALA A 266 -6.98 14.65 -22.58
N PHE A 267 -7.49 15.12 -21.44
CA PHE A 267 -8.87 15.60 -21.33
C PHE A 267 -9.16 16.79 -22.25
N ARG A 268 -8.28 17.81 -22.30
CA ARG A 268 -8.43 18.96 -23.21
C ARG A 268 -8.37 18.54 -24.68
N GLU A 269 -7.43 17.65 -25.03
CA GLU A 269 -7.27 17.13 -26.39
C GLU A 269 -8.48 16.28 -26.85
N ALA A 270 -9.11 15.56 -25.92
CA ALA A 270 -10.37 14.83 -26.14
C ALA A 270 -11.63 15.72 -26.07
N GLY A 271 -11.52 17.01 -25.77
CA GLY A 271 -12.66 17.93 -25.62
C GLY A 271 -13.50 17.72 -24.34
N LEU A 272 -12.96 17.00 -23.35
CA LEU A 272 -13.63 16.62 -22.10
C LEU A 272 -13.39 17.65 -20.98
N ASN A 273 -14.36 17.80 -20.08
CA ASN A 273 -14.24 18.68 -18.90
C ASN A 273 -13.79 17.91 -17.66
N PHE A 274 -12.51 18.05 -17.31
CA PHE A 274 -11.90 17.38 -16.15
C PHE A 274 -12.66 17.61 -14.84
N SER A 275 -13.18 18.81 -14.55
CA SER A 275 -13.85 19.07 -13.25
C SER A 275 -15.22 18.39 -13.11
N LYS A 276 -15.70 17.68 -14.15
CA LYS A 276 -16.89 16.81 -14.10
C LYS A 276 -16.55 15.32 -14.06
N GLN A 277 -15.27 14.99 -13.93
CA GLN A 277 -14.77 13.62 -13.80
C GLN A 277 -13.66 13.47 -12.74
N GLY A 278 -13.08 14.57 -12.23
CA GLY A 278 -12.03 14.60 -11.22
C GLY A 278 -12.53 14.64 -9.76
N VAL A 279 -11.79 13.95 -8.87
CA VAL A 279 -11.96 13.88 -7.41
C VAL A 279 -10.59 14.08 -6.75
N ALA A 280 -10.52 14.81 -5.64
CA ALA A 280 -9.28 15.02 -4.89
C ALA A 280 -9.31 14.30 -3.52
N ILE A 281 -8.19 13.68 -3.14
CA ILE A 281 -7.95 13.10 -1.82
C ILE A 281 -6.64 13.68 -1.26
N THR A 282 -6.75 14.59 -0.29
CA THR A 282 -5.66 15.49 0.09
C THR A 282 -5.91 16.16 1.44
N GLN A 283 -4.89 16.79 2.03
CA GLN A 283 -5.07 17.58 3.25
C GLN A 283 -5.87 18.86 2.96
N GLU A 284 -6.77 19.24 3.87
CA GLU A 284 -7.59 20.44 3.72
C GLU A 284 -6.71 21.71 3.64
N ASN A 285 -7.06 22.64 2.74
CA ASN A 285 -6.27 23.82 2.38
C ASN A 285 -4.90 23.53 1.71
N SER A 286 -4.62 22.31 1.26
CA SER A 286 -3.45 22.01 0.42
C SER A 286 -3.52 22.71 -0.95
N LEU A 287 -2.43 22.62 -1.74
CA LEU A 287 -2.44 23.12 -3.12
C LEU A 287 -3.54 22.46 -3.96
N LEU A 288 -3.61 21.12 -3.92
CA LEU A 288 -4.60 20.32 -4.63
C LEU A 288 -6.03 20.57 -4.12
N ASP A 289 -6.22 20.78 -2.82
CA ASP A 289 -7.52 21.10 -2.23
C ASP A 289 -8.06 22.43 -2.75
N ASN A 290 -7.19 23.44 -2.79
CA ASN A 290 -7.53 24.76 -3.33
C ASN A 290 -7.79 24.70 -4.85
N THR A 291 -6.98 23.99 -5.63
CA THR A 291 -7.23 23.76 -7.06
C THR A 291 -8.59 23.10 -7.30
N ALA A 292 -8.87 21.97 -6.65
CA ALA A 292 -10.13 21.24 -6.80
C ALA A 292 -11.36 22.07 -6.38
N ARG A 293 -11.21 22.91 -5.35
CA ARG A 293 -12.23 23.85 -4.86
C ARG A 293 -12.47 25.03 -5.81
N ILE A 294 -11.44 25.54 -6.48
CA ILE A 294 -11.54 26.66 -7.44
C ILE A 294 -12.10 26.19 -8.78
N GLU A 295 -11.67 25.01 -9.27
CA GLU A 295 -12.10 24.44 -10.55
C GLU A 295 -13.47 23.71 -10.49
N GLY A 296 -14.00 23.48 -9.28
CA GLY A 296 -15.32 22.89 -9.06
C GLY A 296 -15.39 21.40 -9.43
N TRP A 297 -14.43 20.62 -8.93
CA TRP A 297 -14.32 19.15 -9.07
C TRP A 297 -15.48 18.42 -8.38
N LEU A 298 -15.69 17.12 -8.69
CA LEU A 298 -16.83 16.35 -8.21
C LEU A 298 -16.88 16.18 -6.67
N ALA A 299 -15.74 15.90 -6.06
CA ALA A 299 -15.60 15.69 -4.63
C ALA A 299 -14.18 15.99 -4.13
N ARG A 300 -14.07 16.27 -2.82
CA ARG A 300 -12.81 16.44 -2.08
C ARG A 300 -12.91 15.66 -0.77
N PHE A 301 -11.98 14.74 -0.51
CA PHE A 301 -11.95 13.94 0.72
C PHE A 301 -10.70 14.27 1.55
N PRO A 302 -10.85 14.54 2.87
CA PRO A 302 -9.73 14.98 3.72
C PRO A 302 -8.77 13.85 4.06
N MET A 303 -7.48 14.12 3.90
CA MET A 303 -6.38 13.37 4.50
C MET A 303 -5.85 14.14 5.71
N PHE A 304 -6.00 13.60 6.91
CA PHE A 304 -5.60 14.27 8.14
C PHE A 304 -4.06 14.28 8.34
N ASP A 305 -3.56 15.23 9.12
CA ASP A 305 -2.13 15.40 9.35
C ASP A 305 -1.53 14.26 10.19
N TRP A 306 -2.27 13.74 11.18
CA TRP A 306 -1.97 12.56 12.00
C TRP A 306 -2.08 11.21 11.27
N VAL A 307 -2.41 11.21 9.97
CA VAL A 307 -2.33 10.03 9.09
C VAL A 307 -1.00 10.07 8.33
N GLY A 308 -0.06 9.17 8.68
CA GLY A 308 1.20 9.00 7.96
C GLY A 308 0.96 8.42 6.57
N GLY A 309 1.77 8.79 5.56
CA GLY A 309 1.53 8.39 4.16
C GLY A 309 1.40 6.86 3.97
N ARG A 310 2.27 6.10 4.64
CA ARG A 310 2.29 4.62 4.65
C ARG A 310 1.31 3.94 5.63
N THR A 311 0.68 4.70 6.51
CA THR A 311 -0.42 4.23 7.39
C THR A 311 -1.76 4.85 7.00
N SER A 312 -1.82 5.40 5.78
CA SER A 312 -3.02 6.04 5.23
C SER A 312 -4.01 5.08 4.59
N GLU A 313 -3.64 3.80 4.50
CA GLU A 313 -4.45 2.62 4.22
C GLU A 313 -5.94 2.81 4.54
N MET A 314 -6.33 2.70 5.81
CA MET A 314 -7.73 2.72 6.20
C MET A 314 -8.39 4.11 6.19
N SER A 315 -7.76 5.11 5.55
CA SER A 315 -8.38 6.41 5.26
C SER A 315 -8.94 6.44 3.83
N ALA A 316 -9.31 7.61 3.33
CA ALA A 316 -9.65 7.79 1.91
C ALA A 316 -8.48 7.48 0.95
N VAL A 317 -7.24 7.50 1.45
CA VAL A 317 -6.01 7.49 0.64
C VAL A 317 -5.58 6.09 0.21
N GLY A 318 -5.90 5.07 1.03
CA GLY A 318 -5.37 3.73 0.90
C GLY A 318 -6.40 2.61 1.03
N LEU A 319 -7.70 2.87 0.82
CA LEU A 319 -8.79 1.90 1.02
C LEU A 319 -8.88 0.87 -0.14
N LEU A 320 -7.69 0.53 -0.65
CA LEU A 320 -7.39 0.32 -2.05
C LEU A 320 -5.98 -0.34 -2.03
N ALA A 321 -4.91 0.01 -2.74
CA ALA A 321 -3.60 -0.59 -2.39
C ALA A 321 -3.13 -0.31 -0.97
N ALA A 322 -2.24 -1.21 -0.59
CA ALA A 322 -1.30 -1.08 0.47
C ALA A 322 0.09 -1.22 -0.20
N ALA A 323 1.03 -0.30 0.08
CA ALA A 323 2.05 0.13 -0.90
C ALA A 323 3.19 -0.84 -1.33
N LEU A 324 4.46 -0.82 -0.87
CA LEU A 324 5.42 0.27 -0.59
C LEU A 324 6.90 -0.26 -0.84
N GLN A 325 8.00 0.19 -0.18
CA GLN A 325 9.36 -0.49 -0.10
C GLN A 325 9.87 -0.71 1.37
N ASP A 326 10.14 -1.84 2.07
CA ASP A 326 10.56 -3.25 1.81
C ASP A 326 10.41 -4.28 3.03
N MET A 327 9.87 -5.52 2.89
CA MET A 327 10.00 -6.72 3.81
C MET A 327 9.56 -8.13 3.23
N VAL A 328 10.33 -9.23 3.43
CA VAL A 328 10.11 -10.59 2.85
C VAL A 328 8.75 -11.24 3.16
N VAL A 329 8.02 -11.71 2.12
CA VAL A 329 6.69 -12.38 2.22
C VAL A 329 6.42 -13.33 1.04
N LEU A 330 5.81 -14.50 1.30
CA LEU A 330 5.42 -15.50 0.29
C LEU A 330 3.91 -15.83 0.35
N PRO A 331 3.05 -15.14 -0.42
CA PRO A 331 1.62 -15.42 -0.45
C PRO A 331 1.28 -16.56 -1.42
N TYR A 332 0.61 -17.61 -0.95
CA TYR A 332 0.14 -18.71 -1.79
C TYR A 332 -1.32 -18.48 -2.21
N LYS A 333 -1.56 -17.34 -2.86
CA LYS A 333 -2.84 -16.95 -3.47
C LYS A 333 -2.62 -15.84 -4.49
N ASP A 334 -3.11 -16.02 -5.71
CA ASP A 334 -2.89 -15.06 -6.80
C ASP A 334 -3.40 -13.64 -6.51
N SER A 335 -4.56 -13.48 -5.88
CA SER A 335 -5.10 -12.15 -5.51
C SER A 335 -4.30 -11.45 -4.39
N LEU A 336 -3.39 -12.16 -3.72
CA LEU A 336 -2.43 -11.59 -2.77
C LEU A 336 -1.06 -11.29 -3.41
N LEU A 337 -0.94 -11.30 -4.74
CA LEU A 337 0.26 -10.90 -5.50
C LEU A 337 0.82 -9.54 -5.05
N LEU A 338 -0.06 -8.57 -4.81
CA LEU A 338 0.34 -7.24 -4.36
C LEU A 338 0.40 -7.13 -2.82
N PHE A 339 0.24 -8.21 -2.06
CA PHE A 339 0.43 -8.20 -0.59
C PHE A 339 1.92 -8.29 -0.20
N SER A 340 2.76 -8.90 -1.03
CA SER A 340 4.21 -8.79 -0.87
C SER A 340 4.72 -7.43 -1.31
N ARG A 341 4.13 -6.84 -2.36
CA ARG A 341 4.35 -5.43 -2.68
C ARG A 341 3.89 -4.53 -1.54
N TYR A 342 2.75 -4.86 -0.93
CA TYR A 342 2.35 -4.19 0.29
C TYR A 342 3.37 -4.36 1.39
N LEU A 343 3.87 -5.53 1.78
CA LEU A 343 4.57 -5.62 3.06
C LEU A 343 6.00 -5.07 3.01
N GLN A 344 6.08 -3.74 2.97
CA GLN A 344 7.20 -3.00 2.45
C GLN A 344 7.51 -1.69 3.24
N GLN A 345 7.18 -0.43 2.88
CA GLN A 345 7.62 0.81 3.62
C GLN A 345 6.94 1.13 4.95
N LEU A 346 5.70 0.70 5.16
CA LEU A 346 5.15 0.38 6.47
C LEU A 346 6.16 -0.44 7.28
N VAL A 347 7.00 -1.28 6.65
CA VAL A 347 8.21 -1.84 7.24
C VAL A 347 9.46 -0.96 7.02
N MET A 348 10.07 -0.74 5.83
CA MET A 348 11.32 0.08 5.71
C MET A 348 11.18 1.61 5.89
N GLU A 349 10.26 2.37 5.29
CA GLU A 349 10.15 3.82 5.65
C GLU A 349 9.74 4.03 7.13
N SER A 350 9.17 3.00 7.78
CA SER A 350 9.00 2.98 9.25
C SER A 350 10.25 2.56 10.03
N LEU A 351 10.90 1.46 9.67
CA LEU A 351 11.94 0.80 10.47
C LEU A 351 13.37 1.00 9.93
N GLY A 352 13.50 1.35 8.66
CA GLY A 352 14.70 1.77 7.95
C GLY A 352 15.16 3.15 8.44
N LYS A 353 15.93 3.17 9.52
CA LYS A 353 16.24 4.41 10.27
C LYS A 353 17.69 4.46 10.72
N GLU A 354 18.35 5.56 10.36
CA GLU A 354 19.74 5.80 10.75
C GLU A 354 19.88 6.05 12.26
N PHE A 355 18.89 6.70 12.90
CA PHE A 355 18.93 7.09 14.31
C PHE A 355 17.76 6.53 15.13
N ASP A 356 18.00 6.35 16.44
CA ASP A 356 16.99 6.01 17.44
C ASP A 356 16.36 7.27 18.09
N LEU A 357 15.37 7.07 18.96
CA LEU A 357 14.65 8.13 19.67
C LEU A 357 15.51 8.90 20.68
N ASP A 358 16.68 8.37 21.07
CA ASP A 358 17.66 9.02 21.94
C ASP A 358 18.78 9.73 21.13
N GLY A 359 18.73 9.65 19.79
CA GLY A 359 19.67 10.27 18.86
C GLY A 359 20.91 9.44 18.53
N ASN A 360 20.99 8.18 18.96
CA ASN A 360 22.11 7.28 18.66
C ASN A 360 22.00 6.74 17.22
N ARG A 361 23.14 6.58 16.55
CA ARG A 361 23.19 6.04 15.18
C ARG A 361 23.07 4.51 15.19
N VAL A 362 21.91 3.97 14.82
CA VAL A 362 21.59 2.53 14.86
C VAL A 362 21.57 1.84 13.48
N ASN A 363 21.20 2.54 12.40
CA ASN A 363 21.05 1.96 11.04
C ASN A 363 20.11 0.74 10.98
N GLN A 364 18.94 0.84 11.62
CA GLN A 364 17.95 -0.23 11.63
C GLN A 364 17.29 -0.40 10.25
N GLY A 365 16.82 -1.61 9.91
CA GLY A 365 16.09 -1.92 8.68
C GLY A 365 15.78 -3.42 8.50
N LEU A 366 15.02 -3.76 7.46
CA LEU A 366 14.68 -5.12 6.96
C LEU A 366 14.56 -5.02 5.41
N SER A 367 14.36 -6.12 4.64
CA SER A 367 14.32 -6.07 3.15
C SER A 367 13.17 -6.88 2.54
N VAL A 368 12.54 -6.43 1.43
CA VAL A 368 11.54 -7.22 0.66
C VAL A 368 12.26 -8.18 -0.24
N TYR A 369 11.75 -9.40 -0.35
CA TYR A 369 11.63 -10.13 -1.61
C TYR A 369 10.35 -10.97 -1.50
N GLY A 370 9.43 -10.84 -2.46
CA GLY A 370 8.08 -11.40 -2.33
C GLY A 370 7.23 -11.14 -3.58
N ASN A 371 6.56 -12.16 -4.13
CA ASN A 371 5.64 -11.99 -5.27
C ASN A 371 4.42 -12.92 -5.14
N LYS A 372 4.50 -14.20 -5.49
CA LYS A 372 3.49 -15.22 -5.13
C LYS A 372 4.02 -16.65 -5.27
N GLY A 373 3.55 -17.51 -4.38
CA GLY A 373 3.67 -18.96 -4.56
C GLY A 373 2.70 -19.46 -5.63
N SER A 374 3.09 -20.35 -6.55
CA SER A 374 4.40 -21.01 -6.68
C SER A 374 5.41 -20.30 -7.59
N THR A 375 5.06 -19.16 -8.22
CA THR A 375 5.97 -18.41 -9.12
C THR A 375 7.35 -18.14 -8.50
N ASP A 376 7.39 -17.79 -7.21
CA ASP A 376 8.63 -17.48 -6.49
C ASP A 376 9.61 -18.66 -6.40
N GLN A 377 9.11 -19.90 -6.50
CA GLN A 377 9.92 -21.13 -6.56
C GLN A 377 10.82 -21.16 -7.79
N HIS A 378 10.39 -20.52 -8.88
CA HIS A 378 11.11 -20.43 -10.14
C HIS A 378 11.91 -19.12 -10.28
N ALA A 379 11.92 -18.27 -9.24
CA ALA A 379 12.61 -16.97 -9.26
C ALA A 379 13.77 -16.90 -8.25
N TYR A 380 13.48 -16.90 -6.94
CA TYR A 380 14.49 -16.61 -5.90
C TYR A 380 14.44 -17.53 -4.66
N ILE A 381 13.52 -18.51 -4.59
CA ILE A 381 13.52 -19.53 -3.53
C ILE A 381 14.88 -20.26 -3.44
N GLN A 382 15.63 -20.40 -4.54
CA GLN A 382 16.99 -20.97 -4.49
C GLN A 382 17.96 -20.13 -3.64
N GLN A 383 17.90 -18.80 -3.73
CA GLN A 383 18.68 -17.89 -2.87
C GLN A 383 18.22 -17.99 -1.41
N LEU A 384 16.92 -18.16 -1.15
CA LEU A 384 16.41 -18.34 0.21
C LEU A 384 16.83 -19.70 0.80
N ARG A 385 16.89 -20.76 -0.01
CA ARG A 385 17.23 -22.12 0.44
C ARG A 385 18.73 -22.31 0.64
N GLU A 386 19.56 -21.92 -0.32
CA GLU A 386 21.01 -22.20 -0.33
C GLU A 386 21.89 -20.93 -0.17
N GLY A 387 21.36 -19.75 -0.47
CA GLY A 387 22.08 -18.48 -0.34
C GLY A 387 22.24 -17.97 1.09
N VAL A 388 22.66 -16.71 1.23
CA VAL A 388 22.99 -16.07 2.51
C VAL A 388 21.81 -16.14 3.50
N HIS A 389 22.10 -16.48 4.76
CA HIS A 389 21.07 -16.58 5.80
C HIS A 389 20.92 -15.24 6.56
N ASN A 390 20.30 -14.26 5.89
CA ASN A 390 20.06 -12.91 6.39
C ASN A 390 18.58 -12.49 6.28
N PHE A 391 17.65 -13.45 6.31
CA PHE A 391 16.21 -13.25 6.17
C PHE A 391 15.44 -14.21 7.09
N PHE A 392 14.16 -13.89 7.33
CA PHE A 392 13.15 -14.83 7.81
C PHE A 392 12.00 -14.86 6.79
N ALA A 393 11.31 -15.99 6.63
CA ALA A 393 10.20 -16.10 5.69
C ALA A 393 8.84 -16.03 6.39
N THR A 394 7.89 -15.29 5.84
CA THR A 394 6.47 -15.43 6.24
C THR A 394 5.63 -15.95 5.08
N PHE A 395 5.02 -17.12 5.29
CA PHE A 395 4.04 -17.69 4.38
C PHE A 395 2.65 -17.13 4.69
N ILE A 396 1.91 -16.71 3.66
CA ILE A 396 0.48 -16.41 3.79
C ILE A 396 -0.30 -17.57 3.15
N GLU A 397 -1.02 -18.30 3.98
CA GLU A 397 -1.80 -19.47 3.60
C GLU A 397 -3.30 -19.13 3.58
N VAL A 398 -4.03 -19.63 2.58
CA VAL A 398 -5.48 -19.42 2.44
C VAL A 398 -6.15 -20.80 2.39
N LEU A 399 -6.98 -21.12 3.39
CA LEU A 399 -7.61 -22.46 3.53
C LEU A 399 -8.75 -22.73 2.55
N ARG A 400 -9.12 -21.75 1.72
CA ARG A 400 -10.18 -21.88 0.71
C ARG A 400 -9.67 -21.39 -0.65
N ASP A 401 -9.53 -22.34 -1.57
CA ASP A 401 -9.10 -22.07 -2.93
C ASP A 401 -10.17 -21.38 -3.77
N ARG A 402 -11.44 -21.79 -3.62
CA ARG A 402 -12.57 -21.29 -4.42
C ARG A 402 -13.84 -21.13 -3.59
N PRO A 403 -14.83 -20.33 -4.05
CA PRO A 403 -16.16 -20.33 -3.48
C PRO A 403 -16.77 -21.75 -3.51
N PRO A 404 -17.54 -22.17 -2.49
CA PRO A 404 -18.08 -23.53 -2.42
C PRO A 404 -18.79 -23.99 -3.71
N GLY A 405 -18.51 -25.23 -4.14
CA GLY A 405 -19.13 -25.83 -5.33
C GLY A 405 -18.50 -25.40 -6.66
N HIS A 406 -17.37 -24.69 -6.63
CA HIS A 406 -16.55 -24.36 -7.82
C HIS A 406 -15.27 -25.21 -7.88
N ASP A 407 -15.18 -26.22 -7.02
CA ASP A 407 -14.06 -27.14 -6.90
C ASP A 407 -14.02 -28.08 -8.11
N TRP A 408 -12.84 -28.20 -8.73
CA TRP A 408 -12.64 -28.98 -9.95
C TRP A 408 -11.36 -29.80 -9.83
N GLU A 409 -11.51 -31.12 -9.97
CA GLU A 409 -10.39 -32.06 -10.04
C GLU A 409 -9.66 -31.94 -11.38
N LEU A 410 -8.35 -31.74 -11.32
CA LEU A 410 -7.43 -31.85 -12.46
C LEU A 410 -7.18 -33.34 -12.78
N GLU A 411 -6.96 -34.11 -11.72
CA GLU A 411 -6.72 -35.55 -11.73
C GLU A 411 -7.54 -36.18 -10.58
N PRO A 412 -7.85 -37.49 -10.59
CA PRO A 412 -8.77 -38.10 -9.63
C PRO A 412 -8.40 -37.84 -8.16
N GLY A 413 -9.22 -37.07 -7.46
CA GLY A 413 -9.01 -36.65 -6.08
C GLY A 413 -7.97 -35.54 -5.86
N VAL A 414 -7.59 -34.79 -6.90
CA VAL A 414 -6.59 -33.70 -6.83
C VAL A 414 -7.06 -32.46 -7.61
N THR A 415 -7.18 -31.32 -6.93
CA THR A 415 -7.54 -30.02 -7.52
C THR A 415 -6.32 -29.13 -7.73
N CYS A 416 -6.51 -27.97 -8.38
CA CYS A 416 -5.51 -26.89 -8.41
C CYS A 416 -5.06 -26.46 -7.00
N GLY A 417 -5.96 -26.49 -6.02
CA GLY A 417 -5.72 -26.08 -4.63
C GLY A 417 -4.77 -27.05 -3.92
N ASP A 418 -4.96 -28.35 -4.12
CA ASP A 418 -4.10 -29.39 -3.54
C ASP A 418 -2.65 -29.28 -4.02
N TYR A 419 -2.43 -28.94 -5.30
CA TYR A 419 -1.09 -28.61 -5.79
C TYR A 419 -0.53 -27.34 -5.15
N LEU A 420 -1.33 -26.27 -5.01
CA LEU A 420 -0.89 -25.01 -4.41
C LEU A 420 -0.53 -25.18 -2.92
N PHE A 421 -1.33 -25.94 -2.18
CA PHE A 421 -1.07 -26.36 -0.80
C PHE A 421 0.19 -27.23 -0.71
N GLY A 422 0.32 -28.26 -1.56
CA GLY A 422 1.52 -29.11 -1.61
C GLY A 422 2.79 -28.31 -1.91
N MET A 423 2.70 -27.33 -2.81
CA MET A 423 3.77 -26.39 -3.15
C MET A 423 4.14 -25.47 -1.96
N LEU A 424 3.16 -24.99 -1.18
CA LEU A 424 3.38 -24.22 0.05
C LEU A 424 4.10 -25.06 1.11
N GLN A 425 3.51 -26.19 1.47
CA GLN A 425 3.99 -27.09 2.53
C GLN A 425 5.36 -27.69 2.19
N GLY A 426 5.58 -28.02 0.91
CA GLY A 426 6.87 -28.42 0.36
C GLY A 426 7.92 -27.31 0.48
N THR A 427 7.60 -26.08 0.08
CA THR A 427 8.53 -24.93 0.18
C THR A 427 8.88 -24.62 1.64
N ARG A 428 7.89 -24.55 2.55
CA ARG A 428 8.12 -24.30 3.98
C ARG A 428 9.00 -25.39 4.61
N SER A 429 8.90 -26.63 4.14
CA SER A 429 9.70 -27.74 4.64
C SER A 429 11.10 -27.81 4.00
N ALA A 430 11.23 -27.45 2.72
CA ALA A 430 12.53 -27.34 2.04
C ALA A 430 13.39 -26.19 2.60
N LEU A 431 12.77 -25.06 2.97
CA LEU A 431 13.44 -23.99 3.71
C LEU A 431 13.86 -24.46 5.11
N TYR A 432 12.94 -25.04 5.88
CA TYR A 432 13.22 -25.48 7.26
C TYR A 432 14.33 -26.55 7.33
N ALA A 433 14.36 -27.50 6.39
CA ALA A 433 15.42 -28.50 6.27
C ALA A 433 16.81 -27.91 5.93
N ASN A 434 16.88 -26.65 5.49
CA ASN A 434 18.13 -25.90 5.27
C ASN A 434 18.37 -24.87 6.39
N GLY A 435 17.80 -25.11 7.58
CA GLY A 435 17.98 -24.29 8.78
C GLY A 435 17.30 -22.92 8.72
N ARG A 436 16.37 -22.68 7.79
CA ARG A 436 15.73 -21.38 7.58
C ARG A 436 14.43 -21.28 8.36
N GLU A 437 14.29 -20.20 9.12
CA GLU A 437 13.10 -19.96 9.96
C GLU A 437 11.90 -19.49 9.15
N SER A 438 10.69 -19.87 9.60
CA SER A 438 9.46 -19.46 8.95
C SER A 438 8.31 -19.20 9.91
N ILE A 439 7.57 -18.12 9.68
CA ILE A 439 6.23 -17.87 10.23
C ILE A 439 5.19 -18.32 9.20
N THR A 440 4.06 -18.89 9.65
CA THR A 440 2.88 -19.09 8.79
C THR A 440 1.73 -18.23 9.33
N VAL A 441 1.16 -17.37 8.50
CA VAL A 441 -0.09 -16.65 8.80
C VAL A 441 -1.17 -17.23 7.91
N THR A 442 -2.14 -17.93 8.51
CA THR A 442 -3.20 -18.62 7.78
C THR A 442 -4.51 -17.85 7.93
N VAL A 443 -5.27 -17.71 6.82
CA VAL A 443 -6.62 -17.15 6.82
C VAL A 443 -7.61 -18.12 6.16
N GLN A 444 -8.86 -18.11 6.62
CA GLN A 444 -9.88 -19.04 6.12
C GLN A 444 -10.21 -18.86 4.63
N GLU A 445 -10.22 -17.62 4.14
CA GLU A 445 -10.58 -17.19 2.77
C GLU A 445 -10.08 -15.76 2.56
N VAL A 446 -9.85 -15.32 1.31
CA VAL A 446 -9.59 -13.90 1.00
C VAL A 446 -10.93 -13.17 0.91
N THR A 447 -11.14 -12.24 1.83
CA THR A 447 -12.36 -11.43 1.98
C THR A 447 -11.97 -10.02 2.45
N PRO A 448 -12.84 -9.00 2.33
CA PRO A 448 -12.55 -7.67 2.87
C PRO A 448 -12.16 -7.68 4.35
N ARG A 449 -12.76 -8.59 5.14
CA ARG A 449 -12.52 -8.70 6.58
C ARG A 449 -11.22 -9.41 6.93
N SER A 450 -10.82 -10.44 6.17
CA SER A 450 -9.53 -11.12 6.37
C SER A 450 -8.35 -10.33 5.80
N VAL A 451 -8.51 -9.63 4.68
CA VAL A 451 -7.52 -8.65 4.17
C VAL A 451 -7.34 -7.52 5.18
N GLY A 452 -8.43 -6.92 5.68
CA GLY A 452 -8.35 -5.89 6.74
C GLY A 452 -7.68 -6.37 8.03
N ALA A 453 -7.80 -7.66 8.38
CA ALA A 453 -7.12 -8.27 9.52
C ALA A 453 -5.61 -8.50 9.27
N LEU A 454 -5.22 -8.94 8.07
CA LEU A 454 -3.82 -9.07 7.67
C LEU A 454 -3.11 -7.70 7.70
N ILE A 455 -3.74 -6.68 7.12
CA ILE A 455 -3.23 -5.29 7.17
C ILE A 455 -3.03 -4.84 8.63
N ALA A 456 -4.05 -4.99 9.48
CA ALA A 456 -3.97 -4.57 10.87
C ALA A 456 -2.91 -5.34 11.69
N LEU A 457 -2.68 -6.62 11.37
CA LEU A 457 -1.65 -7.44 12.00
C LEU A 457 -0.24 -6.88 11.73
N TYR A 458 0.07 -6.51 10.48
CA TYR A 458 1.40 -6.01 10.13
C TYR A 458 1.66 -4.57 10.58
N GLU A 459 0.64 -3.69 10.56
CA GLU A 459 0.75 -2.36 11.18
C GLU A 459 1.09 -2.46 12.68
N ARG A 460 0.43 -3.38 13.39
CA ARG A 460 0.71 -3.66 14.81
C ARG A 460 2.10 -4.24 15.01
N ALA A 461 2.51 -5.20 14.18
CA ALA A 461 3.83 -5.81 14.25
C ALA A 461 4.94 -4.76 14.08
N VAL A 462 4.79 -3.82 13.13
CA VAL A 462 5.70 -2.69 12.93
C VAL A 462 5.75 -1.77 14.15
N GLY A 463 4.59 -1.35 14.67
CA GLY A 463 4.54 -0.46 15.84
C GLY A 463 5.20 -1.09 17.08
N ILE A 464 4.96 -2.38 17.31
CA ILE A 464 5.59 -3.15 18.38
C ILE A 464 7.10 -3.28 18.14
N TYR A 465 7.53 -3.65 16.93
CA TYR A 465 8.97 -3.77 16.59
C TYR A 465 9.70 -2.45 16.81
N ALA A 466 9.14 -1.33 16.35
CA ALA A 466 9.72 0.00 16.51
C ALA A 466 9.90 0.38 17.99
N SER A 467 8.93 0.07 18.84
CA SER A 467 9.07 0.24 20.30
C SER A 467 10.12 -0.69 20.92
N LEU A 468 10.30 -1.91 20.39
CA LEU A 468 11.31 -2.86 20.87
C LEU A 468 12.74 -2.43 20.51
N VAL A 469 12.92 -1.73 19.39
CA VAL A 469 14.24 -1.24 18.89
C VAL A 469 14.43 0.28 19.04
N ASN A 470 13.51 0.97 19.73
CA ASN A 470 13.60 2.38 20.10
C ASN A 470 13.61 3.42 18.95
N ILE A 471 12.91 3.18 17.83
CA ILE A 471 12.90 4.09 16.66
C ILE A 471 11.53 4.72 16.39
N ASN A 472 11.51 5.91 15.77
CA ASN A 472 10.28 6.54 15.30
C ASN A 472 9.77 5.88 14.00
N ALA A 473 8.73 5.05 14.12
CA ALA A 473 8.08 4.39 12.98
C ALA A 473 7.34 5.34 12.04
N TYR A 474 7.13 6.62 12.37
CA TYR A 474 6.03 7.43 11.83
C TYR A 474 6.45 8.69 11.06
N HIS A 475 7.72 9.10 11.11
CA HIS A 475 8.35 10.11 10.22
C HIS A 475 9.02 9.50 8.95
N GLN A 476 9.44 10.31 7.97
CA GLN A 476 10.10 9.81 6.73
C GLN A 476 11.21 10.75 6.19
N PRO A 477 12.27 11.04 6.97
CA PRO A 477 13.25 12.09 6.64
C PRO A 477 14.00 11.88 5.31
N GLY A 478 14.30 10.63 4.91
CA GLY A 478 15.07 10.34 3.69
C GLY A 478 14.38 10.78 2.40
N VAL A 479 13.04 10.75 2.35
CA VAL A 479 12.27 11.12 1.15
C VAL A 479 12.29 12.63 0.93
N GLU A 480 12.26 13.43 1.99
CA GLU A 480 12.32 14.90 1.90
C GLU A 480 13.70 15.40 1.43
N ALA A 481 14.78 14.70 1.80
CA ALA A 481 16.12 14.98 1.27
C ALA A 481 16.18 14.76 -0.26
N GLY A 482 15.62 13.65 -0.75
CA GLY A 482 15.52 13.38 -2.20
C GLY A 482 14.70 14.43 -2.96
N LYS A 483 13.55 14.84 -2.42
CA LYS A 483 12.73 15.92 -3.00
C LYS A 483 13.47 17.25 -3.08
N LYS A 484 14.24 17.62 -2.04
CA LYS A 484 15.05 18.85 -2.03
C LYS A 484 16.12 18.82 -3.14
N ALA A 485 16.88 17.73 -3.24
CA ALA A 485 17.89 17.56 -4.29
C ALA A 485 17.28 17.60 -5.71
N ALA A 486 16.13 16.94 -5.92
CA ALA A 486 15.40 17.02 -7.19
C ALA A 486 14.94 18.45 -7.51
N GLY A 487 14.49 19.22 -6.50
CA GLY A 487 14.16 20.64 -6.65
C GLY A 487 15.35 21.51 -7.05
N GLU A 488 16.53 21.22 -6.51
CA GLU A 488 17.80 21.90 -6.85
C GLU A 488 18.23 21.60 -8.29
N VAL A 489 18.14 20.34 -8.73
CA VAL A 489 18.38 19.95 -10.13
C VAL A 489 17.38 20.61 -11.09
N LEU A 490 16.09 20.68 -10.74
CA LEU A 490 15.07 21.37 -11.54
C LEU A 490 15.30 22.90 -11.59
N ALA A 491 15.84 23.50 -10.53
CA ALA A 491 16.23 24.91 -10.52
C ALA A 491 17.47 25.17 -11.38
N LEU A 492 18.44 24.24 -11.37
CA LEU A 492 19.59 24.27 -12.28
C LEU A 492 19.17 24.09 -13.74
N GLN A 493 18.26 23.16 -14.04
CA GLN A 493 17.71 22.96 -15.39
C GLN A 493 17.06 24.23 -15.94
N LYS A 494 16.38 25.02 -15.10
CA LYS A 494 15.85 26.33 -15.51
C LYS A 494 16.95 27.35 -15.86
N ARG A 495 18.07 27.37 -15.11
CA ARG A 495 19.24 28.21 -15.45
C ARG A 495 19.87 27.76 -16.77
N VAL A 496 20.06 26.46 -16.96
CA VAL A 496 20.56 25.87 -18.22
C VAL A 496 19.64 26.24 -19.40
N LEU A 497 18.32 26.12 -19.24
CA LEU A 497 17.35 26.56 -20.26
C LEU A 497 17.50 28.05 -20.61
N SER A 498 17.61 28.95 -19.61
CA SER A 498 17.84 30.39 -19.84
C SER A 498 19.13 30.62 -20.63
N VAL A 499 20.25 30.05 -20.18
CA VAL A 499 21.58 30.22 -20.79
C VAL A 499 21.63 29.69 -22.23
N LEU A 500 21.01 28.55 -22.50
CA LEU A 500 20.91 28.02 -23.86
C LEU A 500 19.99 28.88 -24.74
N ASN A 501 18.88 29.38 -24.19
CA ASN A 501 17.97 30.28 -24.90
C ASN A 501 18.65 31.60 -25.29
N GLU A 502 19.34 32.26 -24.34
CA GLU A 502 20.15 33.45 -24.58
C GLU A 502 21.20 33.25 -25.69
N ALA A 503 21.86 32.09 -25.71
CA ALA A 503 22.85 31.74 -26.73
C ALA A 503 22.23 31.43 -28.11
N SER A 504 20.96 31.02 -28.13
CA SER A 504 20.18 30.74 -29.35
C SER A 504 19.52 31.99 -29.94
N CYS A 505 19.34 33.03 -29.14
CA CYS A 505 18.84 34.33 -29.57
C CYS A 505 19.95 35.28 -30.08
N LYS A 506 21.17 34.78 -30.30
CA LYS A 506 22.29 35.51 -30.94
C LYS A 506 22.30 35.28 -32.45
N ASP A 507 22.82 36.24 -33.19
CA ASP A 507 23.08 36.14 -34.63
C ASP A 507 24.58 36.33 -34.92
N PRO A 508 25.30 35.31 -35.43
CA PRO A 508 24.86 33.92 -35.53
C PRO A 508 24.67 33.28 -34.13
N VAL A 509 23.92 32.17 -34.11
CA VAL A 509 23.73 31.33 -32.90
C VAL A 509 25.08 30.93 -32.30
N GLU A 510 25.14 30.84 -30.97
CA GLU A 510 26.36 30.53 -30.22
C GLU A 510 26.27 29.15 -29.53
N PRO A 511 26.72 28.05 -30.16
CA PRO A 511 26.82 26.75 -29.49
C PRO A 511 27.81 26.79 -28.33
N LEU A 512 27.34 26.46 -27.12
CA LEU A 512 28.13 26.51 -25.88
C LEU A 512 28.69 25.15 -25.51
N SER A 513 29.96 25.08 -25.12
CA SER A 513 30.49 23.89 -24.43
C SER A 513 29.89 23.76 -23.03
N ILE A 514 29.97 22.56 -22.44
CA ILE A 514 29.43 22.28 -21.10
C ILE A 514 30.05 23.21 -20.05
N GLU A 515 31.35 23.50 -20.15
CA GLU A 515 32.08 24.46 -19.31
C GLU A 515 31.47 25.87 -19.43
N GLN A 516 31.21 26.33 -20.66
CA GLN A 516 30.63 27.65 -20.92
C GLN A 516 29.18 27.77 -20.40
N VAL A 517 28.41 26.68 -20.44
CA VAL A 517 27.08 26.64 -19.81
C VAL A 517 27.21 26.71 -18.28
N ALA A 518 28.19 26.01 -17.69
CA ALA A 518 28.42 25.98 -16.24
C ALA A 518 28.86 27.34 -15.68
N ASP A 519 29.79 28.02 -16.35
CA ASP A 519 30.22 29.38 -16.00
C ASP A 519 29.04 30.38 -16.06
N ARG A 520 28.20 30.29 -17.10
CA ARG A 520 27.01 31.17 -17.27
C ARG A 520 25.86 30.81 -16.32
N CYS A 521 25.71 29.55 -15.94
CA CYS A 521 24.78 29.13 -14.88
C CYS A 521 25.26 29.50 -13.46
N HIS A 522 26.49 30.03 -13.36
CA HIS A 522 27.22 30.32 -12.12
C HIS A 522 27.30 29.11 -11.19
N ALA A 523 27.56 27.93 -11.77
CA ALA A 523 27.68 26.66 -11.06
C ALA A 523 28.71 25.73 -11.72
N PRO A 524 30.01 26.11 -11.75
CA PRO A 524 31.08 25.26 -12.32
C PRO A 524 31.25 23.94 -11.55
N GLU A 525 30.91 23.89 -10.27
CA GLU A 525 30.84 22.67 -9.46
C GLU A 525 29.76 21.68 -9.92
N ASP A 526 28.65 22.16 -10.51
CA ASP A 526 27.54 21.35 -11.01
C ASP A 526 27.76 20.84 -12.44
N ILE A 527 28.95 20.99 -13.03
CA ILE A 527 29.21 20.74 -14.47
C ILE A 527 28.77 19.34 -14.96
N GLU A 528 28.88 18.30 -14.11
CA GLU A 528 28.39 16.95 -14.44
C GLU A 528 26.85 16.88 -14.48
N MET A 529 26.17 17.61 -13.59
CA MET A 529 24.71 17.70 -13.56
C MET A 529 24.20 18.54 -14.74
N ILE A 530 24.87 19.64 -15.07
CA ILE A 530 24.61 20.45 -16.26
C ILE A 530 24.73 19.59 -17.53
N TYR A 531 25.79 18.78 -17.64
CA TYR A 531 25.93 17.81 -18.72
C TYR A 531 24.76 16.81 -18.78
N LYS A 532 24.37 16.22 -17.64
CA LYS A 532 23.24 15.26 -17.56
C LYS A 532 21.91 15.91 -17.95
N ILE A 533 21.67 17.16 -17.55
CA ILE A 533 20.50 17.96 -17.95
C ILE A 533 20.50 18.18 -19.47
N ILE A 534 21.64 18.56 -20.06
CA ILE A 534 21.80 18.77 -21.50
C ILE A 534 21.54 17.49 -22.27
N ALA A 535 22.15 16.36 -21.87
CA ALA A 535 21.96 15.07 -22.51
C ALA A 535 20.50 14.59 -22.44
N HIS A 536 19.84 14.74 -21.28
CA HIS A 536 18.42 14.45 -21.12
C HIS A 536 17.54 15.35 -22.01
N MET A 537 17.83 16.65 -22.08
CA MET A 537 17.07 17.59 -22.93
C MET A 537 17.27 17.30 -24.42
N ALA A 538 18.49 17.01 -24.88
CA ALA A 538 18.76 16.65 -26.26
C ALA A 538 18.10 15.33 -26.67
N ALA A 539 18.08 14.33 -25.78
CA ALA A 539 17.38 13.05 -26.00
C ALA A 539 15.84 13.16 -25.96
N ASN A 540 15.28 14.34 -25.70
CA ASN A 540 13.85 14.63 -25.67
C ASN A 540 13.52 15.90 -26.51
N ASP A 541 14.32 16.18 -27.56
CA ASP A 541 14.13 17.27 -28.54
C ASP A 541 14.04 18.69 -27.96
N ARG A 542 14.53 18.90 -26.72
CA ARG A 542 14.52 20.20 -26.00
C ARG A 542 15.84 20.95 -26.03
N ALA A 543 16.86 20.41 -26.69
CA ALA A 543 18.14 21.07 -26.96
C ALA A 543 18.78 20.44 -28.22
N ILE A 544 19.59 21.20 -28.95
CA ILE A 544 20.31 20.73 -30.15
C ILE A 544 21.80 20.66 -29.84
N ILE A 545 22.40 19.49 -30.08
CA ILE A 545 23.84 19.29 -30.08
C ILE A 545 24.38 19.73 -31.45
N ALA A 546 25.16 20.81 -31.48
CA ALA A 546 25.76 21.36 -32.70
C ALA A 546 27.04 20.64 -33.11
N GLU A 547 27.82 20.22 -32.11
CA GLU A 547 29.09 19.50 -32.26
C GLU A 547 29.19 18.43 -31.16
N GLY A 548 29.85 17.32 -31.46
CA GLY A 548 30.06 16.22 -30.49
C GLY A 548 28.87 15.27 -30.33
N ASP A 549 28.95 14.42 -29.30
CA ASP A 549 27.94 13.41 -28.98
C ASP A 549 27.88 13.11 -27.46
N CYS A 550 26.77 12.54 -26.99
CA CYS A 550 26.56 12.23 -25.56
C CYS A 550 27.31 11.00 -25.02
N GLY A 551 28.12 10.31 -25.83
CA GLY A 551 29.20 9.44 -25.38
C GLY A 551 30.51 10.19 -25.11
N SER A 552 30.64 11.42 -25.61
CA SER A 552 31.88 12.22 -25.62
C SER A 552 31.71 13.62 -24.99
N PRO A 553 31.44 13.76 -23.68
CA PRO A 553 30.98 15.02 -23.06
C PRO A 553 31.81 16.27 -23.38
N ARG A 554 33.15 16.15 -23.45
CA ARG A 554 34.08 17.26 -23.75
C ARG A 554 34.04 17.76 -25.20
N SER A 555 33.33 17.05 -26.08
CA SER A 555 33.12 17.46 -27.48
C SER A 555 31.79 18.18 -27.68
N VAL A 556 30.87 18.08 -26.71
CA VAL A 556 29.51 18.59 -26.85
C VAL A 556 29.52 20.11 -26.84
N LYS A 557 29.01 20.70 -27.94
CA LYS A 557 28.47 22.05 -27.93
C LYS A 557 26.97 22.01 -28.16
N VAL A 558 26.23 22.81 -27.40
CA VAL A 558 24.76 22.79 -27.34
C VAL A 558 24.16 24.18 -27.45
N PHE A 559 22.97 24.26 -28.05
CA PHE A 559 22.07 25.40 -28.02
C PHE A 559 20.61 24.91 -27.92
N LEU A 560 19.64 25.82 -27.90
CA LEU A 560 18.20 25.52 -27.83
C LEU A 560 17.60 25.63 -29.25
N GLY A 561 16.80 24.64 -29.67
CA GLY A 561 16.37 24.52 -31.07
C GLY A 561 15.55 25.70 -31.61
N GLU A 562 14.88 26.45 -30.73
CA GLU A 562 14.18 27.69 -31.05
C GLU A 562 14.53 28.76 -30.00
N CYS A 563 14.74 30.01 -30.44
CA CYS A 563 14.87 31.16 -29.56
C CYS A 563 13.47 31.56 -29.05
N ASN A 564 13.21 31.39 -27.75
CA ASN A 564 11.96 31.77 -27.11
C ASN A 564 12.16 33.07 -26.31
N VAL A 565 11.81 34.21 -26.93
CA VAL A 565 12.02 35.54 -26.34
C VAL A 565 11.20 35.75 -25.05
N ASP A 566 10.03 35.09 -24.93
CA ASP A 566 9.17 35.17 -23.73
C ASP A 566 9.77 34.45 -22.51
N ALA A 567 10.85 33.69 -22.68
CA ALA A 567 11.60 33.06 -21.59
C ALA A 567 12.82 33.87 -21.11
N LEU A 568 12.98 35.12 -21.58
CA LEU A 568 14.05 36.06 -21.19
C LEU A 568 13.57 37.20 -20.26
N TYR A 569 12.29 37.20 -19.87
CA TYR A 569 11.61 38.26 -19.11
C TYR A 569 10.75 37.69 -17.96
#